data_AF-A0A9D6ANQ4-F1
#
_entry.id   AF-A0A9D6ANQ4-F1
#
_cell.length_a   1.000
_cell.length_b   1.000
_cell.length_c   1.000
_cell.angle_alpha   90.00
_cell.angle_beta   90.00
_cell.angle_gamma   90.00
#
_symmetry.space_group_name_H-M   'P 1'
#
loop_
_entity.id
_entity.type
_entity.pdbx_description
1 polymer ?
#
loop_
_entity_poly.entity_id
_entity_poly.type
_entity_poly.pdbx_seq_one_letter_code
_entity_poly.pdbx_strand_id
1 'polypeptide(L)' 'MRAARCGIAQYLEFYNSKRPHQAHHQATPDEAYFAALPFAQMQAA' A
#
# COMPACT_ATOMS: atom_id res chain seq x y z
N MET A 1 13.90 -5.64 21.71
CA MET A 1 13.67 -6.16 20.33
C MET A 1 12.24 -6.01 19.80
N ARG A 2 11.17 -6.09 20.60
CA ARG A 2 9.77 -5.99 20.12
C ARG A 2 9.41 -4.61 19.55
N ALA A 3 9.84 -3.53 20.21
CA ALA A 3 9.54 -2.16 19.82
C ALA A 3 10.02 -1.81 18.39
N ALA A 4 11.24 -2.23 18.02
CA ALA A 4 11.77 -2.01 16.67
C ALA A 4 10.92 -2.71 15.59
N ARG A 5 10.50 -3.96 15.83
CA ARG A 5 9.61 -4.68 14.91
C ARG A 5 8.24 -3.99 14.78
N CYS A 6 7.67 -3.52 15.89
CA CYS A 6 6.41 -2.77 15.87
C CYS A 6 6.54 -1.47 15.08
N GLY A 7 7.63 -0.71 15.29
CA GLY A 7 7.88 0.53 14.55
C GLY A 7 8.02 0.30 13.05
N ILE A 8 8.75 -0.74 12.64
CA ILE A 8 8.88 -1.10 11.21
C ILE A 8 7.52 -1.48 10.61
N ALA A 9 6.74 -2.30 11.32
CA ALA A 9 5.41 -2.69 10.84
C ALA A 9 4.49 -1.48 10.63
N GLN A 10 4.45 -0.55 11.59
CA GLN A 10 3.65 0.68 11.49
C GLN A 10 4.13 1.56 10.33
N TYR A 11 5.44 1.67 10.14
CA TYR A 11 5.99 2.44 9.04
C TYR A 11 5.63 1.85 7.68
N LEU A 12 5.75 0.53 7.51
CA LEU A 12 5.40 -0.14 6.26
C LEU A 12 3.90 -0.02 5.95
N GLU A 13 3.03 -0.14 6.96
CA GLU A 13 1.59 0.09 6.79
C GLU A 13 1.31 1.50 6.28
N PHE A 14 1.89 2.52 6.92
CA PHE A 14 1.74 3.92 6.48
C PHE A 14 2.26 4.13 5.05
N TYR A 15 3.47 3.65 4.76
CA TYR A 15 4.12 3.84 3.46
C TYR A 15 3.30 3.18 2.34
N ASN A 16 2.87 1.94 2.52
CA ASN A 16 2.21 1.18 1.47
C ASN A 16 0.74 1.58 1.24
N SER A 17 0.01 1.92 2.31
CA SER A 17 -1.46 2.07 2.24
C SER A 17 -1.98 3.50 2.43
N LYS A 18 -1.18 4.43 2.97
CA LYS A 18 -1.67 5.76 3.39
C LYS A 18 -0.94 6.93 2.73
N ARG A 19 0.28 6.72 2.23
CA ARG A 19 1.11 7.79 1.67
C ARG A 19 0.96 7.86 0.15
N PRO A 20 0.50 8.99 -0.41
CA PRO A 20 0.59 9.29 -1.83
C PRO A 20 2.03 9.34 -2.33
N HIS A 21 2.33 8.69 -3.46
CA HIS A 21 3.66 8.69 -4.06
C HIS A 21 3.65 9.35 -5.44
N GLN A 22 4.58 10.29 -5.68
CA GLN A 22 4.70 10.95 -6.99
C GLN A 22 4.98 9.98 -8.13
N ALA A 23 5.79 8.94 -7.88
CA ALA A 23 6.08 7.88 -8.85
C ALA A 23 4.84 7.07 -9.27
N HIS A 24 3.79 7.08 -8.45
CA HIS A 24 2.50 6.44 -8.71
C HIS A 24 1.40 7.47 -9.00
N HIS A 25 1.75 8.64 -9.53
CA HIS A 25 0.77 9.71 -9.83
C HIS A 25 -0.12 10.08 -8.64
N GLN A 26 0.49 10.16 -7.45
CA GLN A 26 -0.18 10.43 -6.17
C GLN A 26 -1.03 9.27 -5.62
N ALA A 27 -1.04 8.10 -6.27
CA ALA A 27 -1.56 6.88 -5.66
C ALA A 27 -0.59 6.32 -4.62
N THR A 28 -1.11 5.46 -3.76
CA THR A 28 -0.35 4.61 -2.85
C THR A 28 0.20 3.38 -3.57
N PRO A 29 1.29 2.76 -3.07
CA PRO A 29 1.78 1.50 -3.62
C PRO A 29 0.70 0.42 -3.67
N ASP A 30 -0.11 0.30 -2.61
CA ASP A 30 -1.18 -0.69 -2.58
C ASP A 30 -2.20 -0.48 -3.71
N GLU A 31 -2.62 0.76 -3.96
CA GLU A 31 -3.47 1.10 -5.10
C GLU A 31 -2.80 0.77 -6.44
N ALA A 32 -1.52 1.15 -6.60
CA ALA A 32 -0.80 0.95 -7.85
C ALA A 32 -0.59 -0.52 -8.21
N TYR A 33 -0.33 -1.38 -7.22
CA TYR A 33 -0.02 -2.80 -7.45
C TYR A 33 -1.25 -3.71 -7.34
N PHE A 34 -2.16 -3.43 -6.42
CA PHE A 34 -3.30 -4.32 -6.17
C PHE A 34 -4.54 -3.99 -7.01
N ALA A 35 -4.74 -2.73 -7.42
CA ALA A 35 -5.86 -2.40 -8.31
C ALA A 35 -5.76 -3.07 -9.70
N ALA A 36 -4.54 -3.43 -10.11
CA ALA A 36 -4.29 -4.14 -11.37
C ALA A 36 -4.48 -5.67 -11.26
N LEU A 37 -4.78 -6.22 -10.07
CA LEU A 37 -4.97 -7.66 -9.93
C LEU A 37 -6.34 -8.10 -10.51
N PRO A 38 -6.40 -9.26 -11.20
CA PRO A 38 -7.64 -9.75 -11.81
C PRO A 38 -8.81 -9.86 -10.83
N PHE A 39 -8.53 -10.24 -9.58
CA PHE A 39 -9.55 -10.35 -8.53
C PHE A 39 -10.09 -8.98 -8.07
N ALA A 40 -9.25 -7.95 -8.03
CA ALA A 40 -9.68 -6.60 -7.68
C ALA A 40 -10.57 -6.01 -8.79
N GLN A 41 -10.23 -6.25 -10.06
CA GLN A 41 -11.05 -5.84 -11.21
C GLN A 41 -12.38 -6.58 -11.27
N MET A 42 -12.41 -7.88 -10.97
CA MET A 42 -13.64 -8.67 -10.94
C MET A 42 -14.64 -8.18 -9.87
N GLN A 43 -14.18 -7.68 -8.72
CA GLN A 43 -15.06 -7.14 -7.68
C GLN A 43 -15.59 -5.73 -7.97
N ALA A 44 -14.98 -5.02 -8.91
CA ALA A 44 -15.38 -3.66 -9.29
C ALA A 44 -16.41 -3.63 -10.45
N ALA A 45 -16.74 -4.80 -11.02
CA ALA A 45 -17.70 -4.99 -12.12
C ALA A 45 -19.09 -5.40 -11.60
#